data_AF-A0A1Y4LFP3-F1
#
_entry.id   AF-A0A1Y4LFP3-F1
#
_cell.length_a   1.000
_cell.length_b   1.000
_cell.length_c   1.000
_cell.angle_alpha   90.00
_cell.angle_beta   90.00
_cell.angle_gamma   90.00
#
_symmetry.space_group_name_H-M   'P 1'
#
loop_
_entity.id
_entity.type
_entity.pdbx_description
1 polymer ?
#
loop_
_entity_poly.entity_id
_entity_poly.type
_entity_poly.pdbx_seq_one_letter_code
_entity_poly.pdbx_strand_id
1 'polypeptide(L)'
;MKDYPRLPESELDIMLVIWDLGDQAAAPAILERLERPLTASALHSYLKRLEDKGYLACTKEGKTNRYTPLVSREAYQRQEGKTILGKLYEGSLKRFAAALHDGGALDKSDVEELRAYLEELEGKEGQ
;
A
#
# COMPACT_ATOMS: atom_id res chain seq x y z
N MET A 1 -6.59 2.91 17.52
CA MET A 1 -6.36 2.62 16.09
C MET A 1 -5.72 1.26 16.00
N LYS A 2 -6.13 0.43 15.05
CA LYS A 2 -5.54 -0.91 14.87
C LYS A 2 -4.26 -0.71 14.06
N ASP A 3 -3.10 -0.92 14.67
CA ASP A 3 -1.82 -0.83 13.97
C ASP A 3 -1.55 -2.18 13.30
N TYR A 4 -1.44 -2.19 11.98
CA TYR A 4 -1.15 -3.39 11.19
C TYR A 4 0.38 -3.59 11.05
N PRO A 5 0.90 -4.82 11.10
CA PRO A 5 2.33 -5.08 10.94
C PRO A 5 2.84 -4.63 9.57
N ARG A 6 3.90 -3.81 9.53
CA ARG A 6 4.53 -3.37 8.27
C ARG A 6 4.79 -4.55 7.33
N LEU A 7 4.37 -4.40 6.07
CA LEU A 7 4.62 -5.39 5.03
C LEU A 7 6.03 -5.19 4.47
N PRO A 8 6.87 -6.24 4.42
CA PRO A 8 8.06 -6.25 3.58
C PRO A 8 7.67 -6.01 2.12
N GLU A 9 8.60 -5.49 1.32
CA GLU A 9 8.42 -5.20 -0.11
C GLU A 9 7.76 -6.37 -0.85
N SER A 10 8.23 -7.59 -0.62
CA SER A 10 7.68 -8.77 -1.26
C SER A 10 6.23 -9.10 -0.91
N GLU A 11 5.78 -8.76 0.29
CA GLU A 11 4.36 -8.91 0.66
C GLU A 11 3.53 -7.71 0.19
N LEU A 12 4.13 -6.52 0.15
CA LEU A 12 3.48 -5.32 -0.34
C LEU A 12 3.13 -5.44 -1.83
N ASP A 13 4.04 -5.95 -2.66
CA ASP A 13 3.76 -6.17 -4.10
C ASP A 13 2.51 -7.02 -4.32
N ILE A 14 2.33 -8.06 -3.49
CA ILE A 14 1.19 -8.95 -3.57
C ILE A 14 -0.08 -8.23 -3.13
N MET A 15 -0.02 -7.44 -2.06
CA MET A 15 -1.16 -6.65 -1.60
C MET A 15 -1.56 -5.57 -2.60
N LEU A 16 -0.61 -4.93 -3.29
CA LEU A 16 -0.88 -3.98 -4.37
C LEU A 16 -1.70 -4.65 -5.49
N VAL A 17 -1.25 -5.82 -5.95
CA VAL A 17 -1.98 -6.61 -6.95
C VAL A 17 -3.39 -7.00 -6.46
N ILE A 18 -3.53 -7.40 -5.19
CA ILE A 18 -4.83 -7.77 -4.62
C ILE A 18 -5.77 -6.55 -4.53
N TRP A 19 -5.28 -5.40 -4.08
CA TRP A 19 -6.09 -4.17 -4.03
C TRP A 19 -6.51 -3.72 -5.43
N ASP A 20 -5.65 -3.88 -6.44
CA ASP A 20 -5.98 -3.54 -7.84
C ASP A 20 -6.93 -4.55 -8.50
N LEU A 21 -6.94 -5.81 -8.04
CA LEU A 21 -7.92 -6.83 -8.44
C LEU A 21 -9.28 -6.62 -7.76
N GLY A 22 -9.30 -5.95 -6.61
CA GLY A 22 -10.49 -5.73 -5.79
C GLY A 22 -10.87 -6.96 -4.96
N ASP A 23 -12.14 -7.02 -4.57
CA ASP A 23 -12.65 -8.11 -3.74
C ASP A 23 -12.59 -9.45 -4.46
N GLN A 24 -12.27 -10.52 -3.72
CA GLN A 24 -12.29 -11.91 -4.20
C GLN A 24 -11.22 -12.22 -5.27
N ALA A 25 -10.02 -11.66 -5.12
CA ALA A 25 -8.87 -11.91 -5.98
C ALA A 25 -8.47 -13.40 -5.98
N ALA A 26 -8.52 -14.05 -7.14
CA ALA A 26 -8.18 -15.47 -7.28
C ALA A 26 -6.66 -15.68 -7.35
N ALA A 27 -6.13 -16.74 -6.71
CA ALA A 27 -4.69 -17.02 -6.69
C ALA A 27 -4.01 -17.03 -8.09
N PRO A 28 -4.61 -17.62 -9.15
CA PRO A 28 -4.02 -17.56 -10.49
C PRO A 28 -3.94 -16.12 -11.04
N ALA A 29 -4.99 -15.31 -10.85
CA ALA A 29 -5.02 -13.93 -11.32
C ALA A 29 -4.00 -13.04 -10.59
N ILE A 30 -3.78 -13.29 -9.30
CA ILE A 30 -2.70 -12.64 -8.53
C ILE A 30 -1.33 -13.02 -9.12
N LEU A 31 -1.13 -14.31 -9.41
CA LEU A 31 0.13 -14.80 -9.97
C LEU A 31 0.44 -14.20 -11.35
N GLU A 32 -0.57 -14.06 -12.20
CA GLU A 32 -0.44 -13.51 -13.56
C GLU A 32 -0.13 -12.00 -13.58
N ARG A 33 -0.59 -11.24 -12.58
CA ARG A 33 -0.37 -9.79 -12.50
C ARG A 33 0.91 -9.37 -11.79
N LEU A 34 1.60 -10.31 -11.14
CA LEU A 34 2.87 -10.01 -10.50
C LEU A 34 3.96 -9.80 -11.55
N GLU A 35 4.66 -8.67 -11.48
CA GLU A 35 5.76 -8.36 -12.40
C GLU A 35 6.96 -9.28 -12.21
N ARG A 36 7.12 -9.86 -11.02
CA ARG A 36 8.19 -10.82 -10.71
C ARG A 36 7.73 -12.26 -10.87
N PRO A 37 8.60 -13.17 -11.36
CA PRO A 37 8.27 -14.58 -11.45
C PRO A 37 8.18 -15.20 -10.06
N LEU A 38 7.02 -15.76 -9.72
CA LEU A 38 6.82 -16.60 -8.55
C LEU A 38 6.25 -17.96 -8.95
N THR A 39 6.56 -18.99 -8.16
CA THR A 39 5.85 -20.27 -8.27
C THR A 39 4.54 -20.19 -7.50
N ALA A 40 3.55 -21.02 -7.87
CA ALA A 40 2.29 -21.12 -7.13
C ALA A 40 2.49 -21.46 -5.64
N SER A 41 3.49 -22.30 -5.32
CA SER A 41 3.85 -22.66 -3.94
C SER A 41 4.43 -21.47 -3.16
N ALA A 42 5.30 -20.68 -3.80
CA ALA A 42 5.84 -19.47 -3.19
C ALA A 42 4.72 -18.44 -2.93
N LEU A 43 3.85 -18.20 -3.92
CA LEU A 43 2.69 -17.32 -3.77
C LEU A 43 1.79 -17.79 -2.62
N HIS A 44 1.50 -19.09 -2.53
CA HIS A 44 0.70 -19.63 -1.43
C HIS A 44 1.31 -19.35 -0.06
N SER A 45 2.64 -19.47 0.06
CA SER A 45 3.35 -19.16 1.30
C SER A 45 3.24 -17.68 1.69
N TYR A 46 3.30 -16.76 0.72
CA TYR A 46 3.08 -15.33 0.96
C TYR A 46 1.64 -15.03 1.37
N LEU A 47 0.67 -15.57 0.65
CA LEU A 47 -0.75 -15.37 0.93
C LEU A 47 -1.12 -15.91 2.31
N LYS A 48 -0.53 -17.04 2.72
CA LYS A 48 -0.69 -17.58 4.07
C LYS A 48 -0.15 -16.65 5.14
N ARG A 49 1.05 -16.07 4.95
CA ARG A 49 1.60 -15.07 5.88
C ARG A 49 0.74 -13.82 5.97
N LEU A 50 0.21 -13.34 4.85
CA LEU A 50 -0.69 -12.19 4.81
C LEU A 50 -2.02 -12.47 5.52
N GLU A 51 -2.58 -13.67 5.36
CA GLU A 51 -3.73 -14.15 6.12
C GLU A 51 -3.42 -14.20 7.62
N ASP A 52 -2.29 -14.79 8.02
CA ASP A 52 -1.89 -14.92 9.43
C ASP A 52 -1.64 -13.54 10.09
N LYS A 53 -1.19 -12.55 9.31
CA LYS A 53 -1.05 -11.14 9.73
C LYS A 53 -2.39 -10.39 9.78
N GLY A 54 -3.49 -10.99 9.30
CA GLY A 54 -4.81 -10.40 9.28
C GLY A 54 -5.06 -9.39 8.15
N TYR A 55 -4.23 -9.41 7.09
CA TYR A 55 -4.43 -8.56 5.91
C TYR A 55 -5.45 -9.13 4.94
N LEU A 56 -5.60 -10.46 4.91
CA LEU A 56 -6.44 -11.18 3.96
C LEU A 56 -7.33 -12.19 4.67
N ALA A 57 -8.51 -12.42 4.09
CA ALA A 57 -9.29 -13.63 4.34
C ALA A 57 -9.25 -14.54 3.12
N CYS A 58 -9.03 -15.83 3.32
CA CYS A 58 -9.09 -16.84 2.27
C CYS A 58 -10.47 -17.51 2.23
N THR A 59 -11.08 -17.55 1.05
CA THR A 59 -12.29 -18.34 0.78
C THR A 59 -11.99 -19.36 -0.31
N LYS A 60 -12.37 -20.62 -0.09
CA LYS A 60 -12.27 -21.66 -1.12
C LYS A 60 -13.51 -21.62 -1.99
N GLU A 61 -13.35 -21.32 -3.27
CA GLU A 61 -14.39 -21.44 -4.29
C GLU A 61 -14.03 -22.59 -5.23
N GLY A 62 -14.63 -23.76 -4.99
CA GLY A 62 -14.31 -24.98 -5.73
C GLY A 62 -12.85 -25.43 -5.54
N LYS A 63 -12.06 -25.38 -6.62
CA LYS A 63 -10.62 -25.73 -6.61
C LYS A 63 -9.70 -24.51 -6.45
N THR A 64 -10.25 -23.31 -6.38
CA THR A 64 -9.47 -22.07 -6.40
C THR A 64 -9.65 -21.31 -5.09
N ASN A 65 -8.53 -20.89 -4.50
CA ASN A 65 -8.54 -19.99 -3.36
C ASN A 65 -8.73 -18.55 -3.85
N ARG A 66 -9.62 -17.82 -3.17
CA ARG A 66 -9.84 -16.39 -3.34
C ARG A 66 -9.49 -15.65 -2.08
N TYR A 67 -8.95 -14.45 -2.26
CA TYR A 67 -8.48 -13.61 -1.17
C TYR A 67 -9.23 -12.30 -1.16
N THR A 68 -9.68 -11.91 0.02
CA THR A 68 -10.36 -10.64 0.25
C THR A 68 -9.48 -9.78 1.15
N PRO A 69 -9.15 -8.54 0.76
CA PRO A 69 -8.43 -7.62 1.63
C PRO A 69 -9.30 -7.25 2.84
N LEU A 70 -8.77 -7.51 4.04
CA LEU A 70 -9.38 -7.09 5.31
C LEU A 70 -8.91 -5.68 5.72
N VAL A 71 -7.81 -5.22 5.12
CA VAL A 71 -7.25 -3.88 5.30
C VAL A 71 -7.32 -3.16 3.97
N SER A 72 -7.93 -1.98 3.93
CA SER A 72 -8.00 -1.18 2.71
C SER A 72 -6.63 -0.58 2.37
N ARG A 73 -6.42 -0.30 1.09
CA ARG A 73 -5.19 0.34 0.59
C ARG A 73 -4.96 1.68 1.29
N GLU A 74 -6.01 2.47 1.45
CA GLU A 74 -5.97 3.80 2.06
C GLU A 74 -5.63 3.72 3.55
N ALA A 75 -6.20 2.74 4.26
CA ALA A 75 -5.90 2.51 5.67
C ALA A 75 -4.43 2.16 5.88
N TYR A 76 -3.89 1.26 5.04
CA TYR A 76 -2.48 0.90 5.08
C TYR A 76 -1.57 2.07 4.71
N GLN A 77 -1.86 2.78 3.61
CA GLN A 77 -1.09 3.96 3.17
C GLN A 77 -1.04 5.05 4.24
N ARG A 78 -2.15 5.32 4.93
CA ARG A 78 -2.20 6.31 6.03
C ARG A 78 -1.30 5.90 7.19
N GLN A 79 -1.36 4.63 7.60
CA GLN A 79 -0.54 4.13 8.71
C GLN A 79 0.95 4.10 8.34
N GLU A 80 1.28 3.56 7.17
CA GLU A 80 2.66 3.43 6.71
C GLU A 80 3.27 4.81 6.43
N GLY A 81 2.51 5.72 5.83
CA GLY A 81 2.92 7.11 5.62
C GLY A 81 3.28 7.83 6.93
N LYS A 82 2.43 7.70 7.96
CA LYS A 82 2.73 8.24 9.30
C LYS A 82 3.99 7.61 9.91
N THR A 83 4.17 6.30 9.71
CA THR A 83 5.31 5.55 10.21
C THR A 83 6.62 5.97 9.54
N ILE A 84 6.63 6.08 8.21
CA ILE A 84 7.78 6.53 7.42
C ILE A 84 8.14 7.96 7.78
N LEU A 85 7.15 8.87 7.79
CA LEU A 85 7.36 10.28 8.10
C LEU A 85 7.95 10.46 9.50
N GLY A 86 7.41 9.75 10.50
CA GLY A 86 7.91 9.81 11.88
C GLY A 86 9.31 9.22 12.06
N LYS A 87 9.59 8.07 11.44
CA LYS A 87 10.84 7.32 11.66
C LYS A 87 12.03 7.84 10.83
N LEU A 88 11.81 8.23 9.58
CA LEU A 88 12.89 8.61 8.65
C LEU A 88 13.05 10.12 8.48
N TYR A 89 11.98 10.89 8.72
CA TYR A 89 11.95 12.33 8.44
C TYR A 89 11.60 13.16 9.67
N GLU A 90 11.63 12.57 10.86
CA GLU A 90 11.34 13.22 12.16
C GLU A 90 9.98 13.95 12.17
N GLY A 91 8.99 13.42 11.45
CA GLY A 91 7.66 14.03 11.31
C GLY A 91 7.60 15.23 10.37
N SER A 92 8.68 15.60 9.69
CA SER A 92 8.74 16.79 8.84
C SER A 92 8.37 16.48 7.38
N LEU A 93 7.19 16.95 6.95
CA LEU A 93 6.77 16.89 5.55
C LEU A 93 7.76 17.64 4.63
N LYS A 94 8.31 18.77 5.10
CA LYS A 94 9.31 19.54 4.37
C LYS A 94 10.56 18.71 4.06
N ARG A 95 11.07 17.95 5.04
CA ARG A 95 12.25 17.09 4.82
C ARG A 95 11.96 15.96 3.85
N PHE A 96 10.76 15.38 3.94
CA PHE A 96 10.32 14.36 2.99
C PHE A 96 10.24 14.91 1.55
N ALA A 97 9.58 16.05 1.35
CA ALA A 97 9.46 16.69 0.04
C ALA A 97 10.83 17.10 -0.54
N ALA A 98 11.73 17.65 0.29
CA ALA A 98 13.09 17.99 -0.14
C ALA A 98 13.87 16.76 -0.62
N ALA A 99 13.78 15.63 0.11
CA ALA A 99 14.43 14.39 -0.30
C ALA A 99 13.91 13.84 -1.65
N LEU A 100 12.61 14.00 -1.93
CA LEU A 100 12.04 13.59 -3.22
C LEU A 100 12.47 14.53 -4.36
N HIS A 101 12.53 15.83 -4.11
CA HIS A 101 12.98 16.82 -5.10
C HIS A 101 14.46 16.64 -5.45
N ASP A 102 15.33 16.52 -4.44
CA ASP A 102 16.77 16.32 -4.63
C ASP A 102 17.05 14.98 -5.36
N GLY A 103 16.20 13.98 -5.16
CA GLY A 103 16.25 12.68 -5.83
C GLY A 103 15.65 12.68 -7.25
N GLY A 104 15.10 13.81 -7.72
CA GLY A 104 14.47 13.92 -9.04
C GLY A 104 13.10 13.22 -9.16
N ALA A 105 12.51 12.79 -8.05
CA ALA A 105 11.21 12.13 -8.00
C ALA A 105 10.03 13.11 -7.82
N LEU A 106 10.32 14.39 -7.59
CA LEU A 106 9.34 15.46 -7.47
C LEU A 106 9.70 16.58 -8.45
N ASP A 107 8.87 16.77 -9.47
CA ASP A 107 9.05 17.82 -10.46
C ASP A 107 8.31 19.11 -10.08
N LYS A 108 8.37 20.13 -10.94
CA LYS A 108 7.74 21.42 -10.67
C LYS A 108 6.20 21.32 -10.67
N SER A 109 5.62 20.46 -11.51
CA SER A 109 4.18 20.22 -11.55
C SER A 109 3.69 19.58 -10.26
N ASP A 110 4.42 18.60 -9.74
CA ASP A 110 4.12 17.96 -8.46
C ASP A 110 4.14 18.97 -7.30
N VAL A 111 5.10 19.90 -7.31
CA VAL A 111 5.19 20.99 -6.31
C VAL A 111 4.01 21.96 -6.42
N GLU A 112 3.59 22.30 -7.63
CA GLU A 112 2.45 23.19 -7.87
C GLU A 112 1.12 22.54 -7.45
N GLU A 113 0.93 21.26 -7.75
CA GLU A 113 -0.23 20.48 -7.29
C GLU A 113 -0.27 20.40 -5.75
N LEU A 114 0.87 20.12 -5.13
CA LEU A 114 0.97 20.09 -3.67
C LEU A 114 0.66 21.45 -3.05
N ARG A 115 1.14 22.56 -3.64
CA ARG A 115 0.82 23.92 -3.17
C ARG A 115 -0.68 24.17 -3.24
N ALA A 116 -1.33 23.87 -4.37
CA ALA A 116 -2.76 24.08 -4.53
C ALA A 116 -3.57 23.28 -3.50
N TYR A 117 -3.16 22.05 -3.23
CA TYR A 117 -3.79 21.21 -2.21
C TYR A 117 -3.61 21.77 -0.79
N LEU A 118 -2.44 22.31 -0.45
CA LEU A 118 -2.20 22.93 0.85
C LEU A 118 -3.07 24.19 1.05
N GLU A 119 -3.22 25.02 0.02
CA GLU A 119 -4.11 26.19 0.05
C GLU A 119 -5.59 25.77 0.23
N GLU A 120 -6.02 24.68 -0.41
CA GLU A 120 -7.37 24.13 -0.22
C GLU A 120 -7.60 23.64 1.23
N LEU A 121 -6.60 23.01 1.84
CA LEU A 121 -6.68 22.57 3.24
C LEU A 121 -6.78 23.75 4.21
N GLU A 122 -5.95 24.78 4.04
CA GLU A 122 -5.99 25.99 4.86
C GLU A 122 -7.34 26.73 4.73
N GLY A 123 -7.93 26.76 3.53
CA GLY A 123 -9.24 27.33 3.28
C GLY A 123 -10.40 26.56 3.93
N LYS A 124 -10.24 25.24 4.15
CA LYS A 124 -11.23 24.38 4.82
C LYS A 124 -11.15 24.42 6.36
N GLU A 125 -9.98 24.75 6.92
CA GLU A 125 -9.81 24.91 8.38
C GLU A 125 -10.36 26.25 8.91
N GLY A 126 -10.69 27.20 8.02
CA GLY A 126 -11.27 28.50 8.35
C GLY A 126 -12.80 28.60 8.29
N GLN A 127 -13.53 27.48 8.17
CA GLN A 127 -15.00 27.43 8.03
C GLN A 127 -15.69 26.61 9.12
#